data_AF-A0A132EDG1-F1
#
_entry.id   AF-A0A132EDG1-F1
#
_cell.length_a   1.000
_cell.length_b   1.000
_cell.length_c   1.000
_cell.angle_alpha   90.00
_cell.angle_beta   90.00
_cell.angle_gamma   90.00
#
_symmetry.space_group_name_H-M   'P 1'
#
loop_
_entity.id
_entity.type
_entity.pdbx_description
1 polymer ?
#
loop_
_entity_poly.entity_id
_entity_poly.type
_entity_poly.pdbx_seq_one_letter_code
_entity_poly.pdbx_strand_id
1 'polypeptide(L)'
;MSMFAVNGVRIDPLSARVTHVRWAAVNPADRSWAATPSEAPVADVARAIAAGDDVHAIFSSPDNVAVGPRLKRVRYRDASEGIELDVDATSEARTLRDLPQI
;
A
#
# COMPACT_ATOMS: atom_id res chain seq x y z
N MET A 1 -9.54 7.69 12.64
CA MET A 1 -9.54 6.99 11.34
C MET A 1 -8.84 7.91 10.37
N SER A 2 -7.61 7.55 10.02
CA SER A 2 -6.73 8.33 9.15
C SER A 2 -6.65 7.68 7.78
N MET A 3 -6.39 8.47 6.75
CA MET A 3 -6.18 7.97 5.40
C MET A 3 -4.68 8.00 5.08
N PHE A 4 -4.16 6.89 4.58
CA PHE A 4 -2.78 6.76 4.13
C PHE A 4 -2.75 6.29 2.68
N ALA A 5 -1.66 6.61 2.00
CA ALA A 5 -1.40 6.13 0.67
C ALA A 5 0.00 5.53 0.53
N VAL A 6 0.09 4.43 -0.20
CA VAL A 6 1.32 3.75 -0.58
C VAL A 6 1.63 4.05 -2.04
N ASN A 7 2.81 4.58 -2.35
CA ASN A 7 3.23 4.94 -3.71
C ASN A 7 4.54 4.26 -4.15
N GLY A 8 4.95 3.22 -3.43
CA GLY A 8 6.14 2.43 -3.75
C GLY A 8 6.26 1.25 -2.80
N VAL A 9 6.89 0.17 -3.25
CA VAL A 9 7.11 -1.03 -2.45
C VAL A 9 8.50 -1.58 -2.67
N ARG A 10 9.07 -2.22 -1.65
CA ARG A 10 10.29 -3.00 -1.75
C ARG A 10 9.91 -4.47 -1.73
N ILE A 11 10.19 -5.16 -2.82
CA ILE A 11 9.96 -6.61 -2.92
C ILE A 11 11.28 -7.33 -2.69
N ASP A 12 11.29 -8.24 -1.72
CA ASP A 12 12.43 -9.13 -1.52
C ASP A 12 12.51 -10.13 -2.67
N PRO A 13 13.64 -10.21 -3.40
CA PRO A 13 13.75 -11.04 -4.60
C PRO A 13 13.77 -12.54 -4.30
N LEU A 14 14.08 -12.95 -3.07
CA LEU A 14 14.16 -14.36 -2.69
C LEU A 14 12.80 -14.94 -2.31
N SER A 15 12.05 -14.21 -1.49
CA SER A 15 10.72 -14.58 -1.01
C SER A 15 9.60 -14.09 -1.92
N ALA A 16 9.90 -13.16 -2.83
CA ALA A 16 8.96 -12.46 -3.69
C ALA A 16 7.87 -11.70 -2.92
N ARG A 17 8.14 -11.33 -1.66
CA ARG A 17 7.21 -10.63 -0.76
C ARG A 17 7.53 -9.15 -0.63
N VAL A 18 6.49 -8.35 -0.39
CA VAL A 18 6.67 -6.94 0.00
C VAL A 18 7.22 -6.90 1.42
N THR A 19 8.39 -6.28 1.60
CA THR A 19 9.03 -6.12 2.91
C THR A 19 8.85 -4.70 3.45
N HIS A 20 8.92 -3.71 2.56
CA HIS A 20 8.76 -2.30 2.89
C HIS A 20 7.82 -1.62 1.91
N VAL A 21 7.25 -0.51 2.35
CA VAL A 21 6.46 0.38 1.51
C VAL A 21 6.99 1.80 1.64
N ARG A 22 6.76 2.61 0.62
CA ARG A 22 6.82 4.07 0.74
C ARG A 22 5.40 4.59 0.88
N TRP A 23 5.12 5.21 2.01
CA TRP A 23 3.77 5.63 2.37
C TRP A 23 3.76 6.92 3.21
N ALA A 24 2.62 7.61 3.20
CA ALA A 24 2.36 8.77 4.04
C ALA A 24 0.86 9.00 4.22
N ALA A 25 0.52 9.83 5.20
CA ALA A 25 -0.83 10.31 5.40
C ALA A 25 -1.28 11.17 4.21
N VAL A 26 -2.56 11.06 3.86
CA VAL A 26 -3.22 11.88 2.84
C VAL A 26 -4.42 12.59 3.44
N ASN A 27 -4.74 13.75 2.89
CA ASN A 27 -5.95 14.47 3.25
C ASN A 27 -7.16 13.73 2.65
N PRO A 28 -8.13 13.27 3.47
CA PRO A 28 -9.28 12.52 2.96
C PRO A 28 -10.20 13.34 2.06
N ALA A 29 -10.17 14.68 2.14
CA ALA A 29 -11.05 15.55 1.36
C ALA A 29 -10.62 15.66 -0.11
N ASP A 30 -9.32 15.84 -0.37
CA ASP A 30 -8.77 16.11 -1.69
C ASP A 30 -7.74 15.06 -2.17
N ARG A 31 -7.43 14.08 -1.31
CA ARG A 31 -6.47 12.99 -1.54
C ARG A 31 -5.03 13.47 -1.77
N SER A 32 -4.72 14.71 -1.40
CA SER A 32 -3.36 15.25 -1.43
C SER A 32 -2.51 14.67 -0.32
N TRP A 33 -1.19 14.62 -0.52
CA TRP A 33 -0.24 14.20 0.51
C TRP A 33 -0.25 15.18 1.69
N ALA A 34 -0.66 14.71 2.87
CA ALA A 34 -0.61 15.48 4.11
C ALA A 34 0.79 15.43 4.76
N ALA A 35 1.60 14.45 4.37
CA ALA A 35 2.99 14.30 4.78
C ALA A 35 3.85 13.80 3.60
N THR A 36 5.16 14.03 3.69
CA THR A 36 6.12 13.48 2.72
C THR A 36 6.15 11.94 2.82
N PRO A 37 5.97 11.19 1.72
CA PRO A 37 6.09 9.74 1.71
C PRO A 37 7.44 9.27 2.25
N SER A 38 7.42 8.33 3.19
CA SER A 38 8.60 7.75 3.83
C SER A 38 8.58 6.24 3.74
N GLU A 39 9.76 5.62 3.79
CA GLU A 39 9.87 4.16 3.80
C GLU A 39 9.56 3.60 5.18
N ALA A 40 8.74 2.56 5.24
CA ALA A 40 8.44 1.84 6.46
C ALA A 40 8.28 0.33 6.20
N PRO A 41 8.52 -0.53 7.20
CA PRO A 41 8.20 -1.95 7.11
C PRO A 41 6.72 -2.18 6.82
N VAL A 42 6.42 -3.26 6.09
CA VAL A 42 5.03 -3.67 5.78
C VAL A 42 4.19 -3.89 7.05
N ALA A 43 4.83 -4.27 8.15
CA ALA A 43 4.20 -4.46 9.45
C ALA A 43 3.56 -3.16 10.00
N ASP A 44 4.14 -1.99 9.72
CA ASP A 44 3.57 -0.72 10.18
C ASP A 44 2.26 -0.40 9.44
N VAL A 45 2.20 -0.73 8.15
CA VAL A 45 0.98 -0.61 7.34
C VAL A 45 -0.09 -1.60 7.81
N ALA A 46 0.30 -2.85 8.04
CA ALA A 46 -0.58 -3.89 8.55
C ALA A 46 -1.19 -3.47 9.91
N ARG A 47 -0.38 -2.86 10.78
CA ARG A 47 -0.84 -2.30 12.06
C ARG A 47 -1.81 -1.14 11.87
N ALA A 48 -1.55 -0.22 10.93
CA ALA A 48 -2.47 0.89 10.63
C ALA A 48 -3.84 0.36 10.15
N ILE A 49 -3.84 -0.60 9.21
CA ILE A 49 -5.07 -1.26 8.75
C ILE A 49 -5.79 -1.94 9.92
N ALA A 50 -5.06 -2.63 10.81
CA ALA A 50 -5.64 -3.27 11.98
C ALA A 50 -6.19 -2.28 13.02
N ALA A 51 -5.65 -1.06 13.08
CA ALA A 51 -6.16 0.03 13.89
C ALA A 51 -7.40 0.71 13.29
N GLY A 52 -7.81 0.30 12.07
CA GLY A 52 -8.98 0.82 11.37
C GLY A 52 -8.66 1.96 10.40
N ASP A 53 -7.40 2.22 10.09
CA ASP A 53 -7.02 3.24 9.11
C ASP A 53 -7.29 2.77 7.66
N ASP A 54 -7.57 3.75 6.80
CA ASP A 54 -7.80 3.52 5.37
C ASP A 54 -6.47 3.67 4.64
N VAL A 55 -5.88 2.55 4.21
CA VAL A 55 -4.65 2.57 3.42
C VAL A 55 -4.98 2.24 1.98
N HIS A 56 -4.55 3.08 1.04
CA HIS A 56 -4.77 2.89 -0.40
C HIS A 56 -3.45 2.75 -1.15
N ALA A 57 -3.44 2.00 -2.25
CA ALA A 57 -2.34 2.07 -3.20
C ALA A 57 -2.53 3.29 -4.13
N ILE A 58 -1.46 3.99 -4.47
CA ILE A 58 -1.45 5.05 -5.47
C ILE A 58 -0.53 4.61 -6.60
N PHE A 59 -1.10 4.49 -7.80
CA PHE A 59 -0.33 4.26 -9.00
C PHE A 59 -0.06 5.60 -9.66
N SER A 60 1.15 6.11 -9.48
CA SER A 60 1.63 7.30 -10.18
C SER A 60 1.98 6.95 -11.62
N SER A 61 1.21 7.48 -12.57
CA SER A 61 1.58 7.54 -13.99
C SER A 61 2.12 8.94 -14.31
N PRO A 62 2.94 9.13 -15.35
CA PRO A 62 3.52 10.44 -15.69
C PRO A 62 2.51 11.58 -15.79
N ASP A 63 1.28 11.27 -16.21
CA ASP A 63 0.22 12.24 -16.47
C ASP A 63 -0.91 12.23 -15.42
N ASN A 64 -0.93 11.26 -14.49
CA ASN A 64 -2.04 11.14 -13.53
C ASN A 64 -1.66 10.35 -12.26
N VAL A 65 -2.12 10.85 -11.11
CA VAL A 65 -2.07 10.15 -9.82
C VAL A 65 -3.42 9.47 -9.60
N ALA A 66 -3.48 8.18 -9.92
CA ALA A 66 -4.69 7.40 -9.68
C ALA A 66 -4.64 6.78 -8.28
N VAL A 67 -5.59 7.14 -7.42
CA VAL A 67 -5.84 6.41 -6.18
C VAL A 67 -6.42 5.04 -6.55
N GLY A 68 -5.62 4.02 -6.30
CA GLY A 68 -5.96 2.63 -6.49
C GLY A 68 -6.81 2.06 -5.35
N PRO A 69 -7.01 0.73 -5.36
CA PRO A 69 -7.86 0.05 -4.40
C PRO A 69 -7.29 0.16 -2.99
N ARG A 70 -8.17 -0.07 -2.01
CA ARG A 70 -7.79 -0.16 -0.60
C ARG A 70 -6.83 -1.32 -0.41
N LEU A 71 -5.96 -1.23 0.58
CA LEU A 71 -5.09 -2.32 1.01
C LEU A 71 -5.76 -3.05 2.17
N LYS A 72 -5.67 -4.38 2.14
CA LYS A 72 -6.03 -5.25 3.25
C LYS A 72 -4.79 -5.89 3.83
N ARG A 73 -4.84 -6.15 5.13
CA ARG A 73 -3.84 -6.96 5.81
C ARG A 73 -4.07 -8.43 5.48
N VAL A 74 -2.99 -9.14 5.18
CA VAL A 74 -2.95 -10.60 5.09
C VAL A 74 -1.99 -11.18 6.11
N ARG A 75 -2.28 -12.39 6.57
CA ARG A 75 -1.36 -13.18 7.38
C ARG A 75 -0.89 -14.38 6.58
N TYR A 76 0.43 -14.50 6.42
CA TYR A 76 1.02 -15.64 5.76
C TYR A 76 1.08 -16.86 6.69
N ARG A 77 1.32 -18.05 6.11
CA ARG A 77 1.41 -19.31 6.87
C ARG A 77 2.51 -19.33 7.93
N ASP A 78 3.56 -18.55 7.72
CA ASP A 78 4.68 -18.39 8.67
C ASP A 78 4.41 -17.34 9.76
N ALA A 79 3.15 -16.93 9.93
CA ALA A 79 2.69 -15.88 10.84
C ALA A 79 3.21 -14.47 10.54
N SER A 80 3.92 -14.27 9.44
CA SER A 80 4.32 -12.93 8.98
C SER A 80 3.10 -12.15 8.50
N GLU A 81 3.08 -10.84 8.76
CA GLU A 81 2.06 -9.94 8.24
C GLU A 81 2.48 -9.38 6.88
N GLY A 82 1.50 -9.27 5.99
CA GLY A 82 1.64 -8.67 4.68
C GLY A 82 0.46 -7.77 4.35
N ILE A 83 0.53 -7.18 3.16
CA ILE A 83 -0.54 -6.37 2.59
C ILE A 83 -0.86 -6.88 1.19
N GLU A 84 -2.12 -6.78 0.81
CA GLU A 84 -2.61 -7.07 -0.54
C GLU A 84 -3.61 -6.00 -0.95
N LEU A 85 -3.80 -5.82 -2.26
CA LEU A 85 -4.87 -4.98 -2.76
C LEU A 85 -6.21 -5.66 -2.49
N ASP A 86 -7.14 -4.91 -1.93
CA ASP A 86 -8.51 -5.31 -1.76
C ASP A 86 -9.28 -5.02 -3.04
N VAL A 87 -9.02 -5.86 -4.05
CA VAL A 87 -9.72 -5.86 -5.33
C VAL A 87 -10.67 -7.05 -5.39
N ASP A 88 -11.85 -6.83 -5.96
CA ASP A 88 -12.74 -7.92 -6.34
C ASP A 88 -12.11 -8.74 -7.47
N ALA A 89 -12.43 -10.04 -7.51
CA ALA A 89 -11.89 -11.01 -8.49
C ALA A 89 -12.15 -10.64 -9.96
N THR A 90 -12.93 -9.60 -10.23
CA THR A 90 -13.33 -9.10 -11.55
C THR A 90 -12.54 -7.87 -12.01
N SER A 91 -11.73 -7.23 -11.16
CA SER A 91 -10.91 -6.08 -11.56
C SER A 91 -9.53 -6.51 -12.06
N GLU A 92 -9.19 -6.11 -13.28
CA GLU A 92 -7.96 -6.42 -13.97
C GLU A 92 -6.69 -6.09 -13.14
N ALA A 93 -5.99 -7.16 -12.77
CA ALA A 93 -4.55 -7.40 -12.87
C ALA A 93 -3.53 -6.44 -12.23
N ARG A 94 -3.90 -5.33 -11.60
CA ARG A 94 -2.91 -4.54 -10.85
C ARG A 94 -2.61 -5.19 -9.51
N THR A 95 -1.31 -5.33 -9.24
CA THR A 95 -0.74 -5.88 -8.02
C THR A 95 0.15 -4.84 -7.35
N LEU A 96 0.51 -5.08 -6.09
CA LEU A 96 1.53 -4.27 -5.42
C LEU A 96 2.87 -4.25 -6.18
N ARG A 97 3.13 -5.25 -7.04
CA ARG A 97 4.35 -5.30 -7.87
C ARG A 97 4.38 -4.25 -8.97
N ASP A 98 3.23 -3.71 -9.36
CA ASP A 98 3.13 -2.66 -10.36
C ASP A 98 3.40 -1.27 -9.77
N LEU A 99 3.61 -1.18 -8.45
CA LEU A 99 4.09 0.04 -7.81
C LEU A 99 5.60 0.21 -8.04
N PRO A 100 6.09 1.46 -8.09
CA PRO A 100 7.52 1.74 -8.15
C PRO A 100 8.31 0.99 -7.07
N GLN A 101 9.42 0.36 -7.48
CA GLN A 101 10.36 -0.27 -6.54
C GLN A 101 11.21 0.79 -5.83
N ILE A 102 11.47 0.56 -4.54
CA ILE A 102 12.29 1.42 -3.66
C ILE A 102 13.40 0.61 -2.97
#